data_AF-A0A2A4UDQ6-F1
#
_entry.id   AF-A0A2A4UDQ6-F1
#
_cell.length_a   1.000
_cell.length_b   1.000
_cell.length_c   1.000
_cell.angle_alpha   90.00
_cell.angle_beta   90.00
_cell.angle_gamma   90.00
#
_symmetry.space_group_name_H-M   'P 1'
#
loop_
_entity.id
_entity.type
_entity.pdbx_description
1 polymer ?
#
loop_
_entity_poly.entity_id
_entity_poly.type
_entity_poly.pdbx_seq_one_letter_code
_entity_poly.pdbx_strand_id
1 'polypeptide(L)'
;LMFENEGFTDEIKRGFLFGLVSSNRPTHEILNPHFLDQRTAFENQFEGMSTIAFSYDDYEATRLQLIDAVKTSLDENDKAFLLSLNRLAPDWSIYDYQDFPSVKWKLLNLDKFKKNNLDVYQQQLTELEDILR
;
A
#
# COMPACT_ATOMS: atom_id res chain seq x y z
N LEU A 1 16.43 14.24 4.85
CA LEU A 1 14.96 14.06 4.64
C LEU A 1 14.50 12.81 5.40
N MET A 2 13.21 12.62 5.68
CA MET A 2 12.74 11.48 6.52
C MET A 2 13.20 10.13 5.95
N PHE A 3 13.07 9.92 4.65
CA PHE A 3 13.48 8.68 4.00
C PHE A 3 14.98 8.39 4.10
N GLU A 4 15.82 9.43 4.04
CA GLU A 4 17.28 9.30 4.19
C GLU A 4 17.72 9.05 5.64
N ASN A 5 16.98 9.62 6.60
CA ASN A 5 17.35 9.56 8.01
C ASN A 5 16.85 8.27 8.69
N GLU A 6 15.63 7.84 8.36
CA GLU A 6 14.96 6.71 9.03
C GLU A 6 14.95 5.44 8.16
N GLY A 7 14.91 5.60 6.83
CA GLY A 7 14.70 4.50 5.89
C GLY A 7 13.32 3.85 6.01
N PHE A 8 13.17 2.68 5.37
CA PHE A 8 11.98 1.84 5.46
C PHE A 8 12.29 0.60 6.31
N THR A 9 12.12 0.73 7.63
CA THR A 9 12.43 -0.32 8.61
C THR A 9 11.33 -1.38 8.71
N ASP A 10 11.61 -2.51 9.36
CA ASP A 10 10.59 -3.53 9.63
C ASP A 10 9.40 -3.01 10.47
N GLU A 11 9.65 -2.05 11.36
CA GLU A 11 8.58 -1.42 12.13
C GLU A 11 7.67 -0.58 11.24
N ILE A 12 8.25 0.20 10.33
CA ILE A 12 7.51 0.97 9.33
C ILE A 12 6.78 0.02 8.37
N LYS A 13 7.41 -1.09 7.95
CA LYS A 13 6.79 -2.14 7.12
C LYS A 13 5.54 -2.71 7.79
N ARG A 14 5.62 -3.07 9.08
CA ARG A 14 4.46 -3.56 9.84
C ARG A 14 3.32 -2.53 9.89
N GLY A 15 3.66 -1.27 10.17
CA GLY A 15 2.68 -0.17 10.16
C GLY A 15 2.05 0.05 8.78
N PHE A 16 2.85 -0.03 7.71
CA PHE A 16 2.38 0.04 6.33
C PHE A 16 1.42 -1.11 6.01
N LEU A 17 1.77 -2.35 6.34
CA LEU A 17 0.92 -3.53 6.12
C LEU A 17 -0.40 -3.41 6.87
N PHE A 18 -0.38 -2.95 8.13
CA PHE A 18 -1.59 -2.68 8.89
C PHE A 18 -2.48 -1.62 8.22
N GLY A 19 -1.90 -0.52 7.74
CA GLY A 19 -2.60 0.52 6.98
C GLY A 19 -3.19 -0.01 5.67
N LEU A 20 -2.43 -0.84 4.94
CA LEU A 20 -2.83 -1.46 3.69
C LEU A 20 -4.07 -2.34 3.88
N VAL A 21 -4.09 -3.20 4.90
CA VAL A 21 -5.24 -4.09 5.19
C VAL A 21 -6.40 -3.39 5.90
N SER A 22 -6.20 -2.14 6.33
CA SER A 22 -7.24 -1.27 6.89
C SER A 22 -7.85 -0.31 5.85
N SER A 23 -7.25 -0.21 4.65
CA SER A 23 -7.63 0.75 3.62
C SER A 23 -8.83 0.29 2.79
N ASN A 24 -9.71 1.23 2.42
CA ASN A 24 -10.78 0.96 1.45
C ASN A 24 -10.29 0.83 0.01
N ARG A 25 -9.07 1.27 -0.31
CA ARG A 25 -8.49 1.13 -1.66
C ARG A 25 -8.07 -0.32 -1.94
N PRO A 26 -8.20 -0.82 -3.19
CA PRO A 26 -7.68 -2.13 -3.57
C PRO A 26 -6.18 -2.25 -3.29
N THR A 27 -5.77 -3.42 -2.80
CA THR A 27 -4.38 -3.66 -2.35
C THR A 27 -3.37 -3.46 -3.49
N HIS A 28 -3.69 -3.96 -4.69
CA HIS A 28 -2.82 -3.83 -5.87
C HIS A 28 -2.61 -2.36 -6.28
N GLU A 29 -3.63 -1.49 -6.17
CA GLU A 29 -3.49 -0.06 -6.48
C GLU A 29 -2.58 0.68 -5.50
N ILE A 30 -2.51 0.26 -4.24
CA ILE A 30 -1.61 0.88 -3.26
C ILE A 30 -0.16 0.43 -3.50
N LEU A 31 0.04 -0.86 -3.82
CA LEU A 31 1.37 -1.42 -4.11
C LEU A 31 1.91 -1.02 -5.49
N ASN A 32 1.03 -0.69 -6.44
CA ASN A 32 1.38 -0.25 -7.78
C ASN A 32 0.51 0.95 -8.21
N PRO A 33 0.78 2.14 -7.64
CA PRO A 33 -0.08 3.30 -7.83
C PRO A 33 0.05 3.90 -9.23
N HIS A 34 -1.05 4.49 -9.71
CA HIS A 34 -1.03 5.39 -10.86
C HIS A 34 -0.55 6.79 -10.43
N PHE A 35 0.45 7.33 -11.14
CA PHE A 35 0.99 8.64 -10.84
C PHE A 35 0.14 9.75 -11.48
N LEU A 36 -0.21 10.73 -10.65
CA LEU A 36 -0.81 11.97 -11.10
C LEU A 36 0.25 13.07 -11.07
N ASP A 37 0.26 13.91 -12.10
CA ASP A 37 1.01 15.16 -12.07
C ASP A 37 0.35 16.12 -11.08
N GLN A 38 1.08 16.45 -10.03
CA GLN A 38 0.67 17.33 -8.94
C GLN A 38 1.55 18.57 -8.87
N ARG A 39 2.33 18.88 -9.92
CA ARG A 39 3.28 20.00 -9.91
C ARG A 39 2.61 21.33 -9.54
N THR A 40 1.47 21.64 -10.14
CA THR A 40 0.70 22.85 -9.82
C THR A 40 0.27 22.90 -8.35
N ALA A 41 -0.14 21.77 -7.77
CA ALA A 41 -0.52 21.72 -6.35
C ALA A 41 0.71 21.88 -5.45
N PHE A 42 1.82 21.25 -5.82
CA PHE A 42 3.10 21.37 -5.13
C PHE A 42 3.61 22.82 -5.08
N GLU A 43 3.70 23.47 -6.24
CA GLU A 43 4.15 24.86 -6.38
C GLU A 43 3.28 25.83 -5.56
N ASN A 44 1.96 25.67 -5.62
CA ASN A 44 1.05 26.61 -4.95
C ASN A 44 0.88 26.36 -3.44
N GLN A 45 1.13 25.14 -2.95
CA GLN A 45 0.75 24.74 -1.58
C GLN A 45 1.87 24.18 -0.74
N PHE A 46 3.05 23.91 -1.31
CA PHE A 46 4.15 23.27 -0.58
C PHE A 46 5.51 23.92 -0.85
N GLU A 47 5.70 24.59 -1.99
CA GLU A 47 6.94 25.31 -2.28
C GLU A 47 7.24 26.36 -1.20
N GLY A 48 8.48 26.35 -0.71
CA GLY A 48 8.94 27.25 0.36
C GLY A 48 8.46 26.90 1.77
N MET A 49 7.72 25.80 1.97
CA MET A 49 7.26 25.38 3.32
C MET A 49 8.31 24.57 4.10
N SER A 50 9.38 24.13 3.46
CA SER A 50 10.48 23.37 4.09
C SER A 50 11.72 24.24 4.33
N THR A 51 12.46 23.92 5.40
CA THR A 51 13.76 24.56 5.71
C THR A 51 14.88 24.11 4.79
N ILE A 52 14.72 22.95 4.15
CA ILE A 52 15.61 22.39 3.14
C ILE A 52 14.90 22.51 1.80
N ALA A 53 15.60 22.99 0.77
CA ALA A 53 15.04 23.05 -0.58
C ALA A 53 14.59 21.65 -1.03
N PHE A 54 13.37 21.56 -1.54
CA PHE A 54 12.76 20.33 -2.01
C PHE A 54 11.92 20.66 -3.24
N SER A 55 12.26 20.08 -4.37
CA SER A 55 11.59 20.32 -5.65
C SER A 55 10.52 19.27 -5.93
N TYR A 56 9.68 19.52 -6.93
CA TYR A 56 8.72 18.51 -7.37
C TYR A 56 9.43 17.28 -7.98
N ASP A 57 10.58 17.46 -8.63
CA ASP A 57 11.35 16.34 -9.19
C ASP A 57 11.93 15.47 -8.06
N ASP A 58 12.33 16.07 -6.92
CA ASP A 58 12.73 15.34 -5.72
C ASP A 58 11.55 14.52 -5.14
N TYR A 59 10.33 15.07 -5.17
CA TYR A 59 9.12 14.33 -4.79
C TYR A 59 8.90 13.11 -5.68
N GLU A 60 9.01 13.26 -7.01
CA GLU A 60 8.82 12.14 -7.93
C GLU A 60 9.89 11.06 -7.76
N ALA A 61 11.16 11.47 -7.62
CA ALA A 61 12.26 10.54 -7.35
C ALA A 61 12.08 9.80 -6.02
N THR A 62 11.76 10.52 -4.95
CA THR A 62 11.52 9.93 -3.61
C THR A 62 10.32 8.98 -3.63
N ARG A 63 9.25 9.30 -4.37
CA ARG A 63 8.08 8.44 -4.54
C ARG A 63 8.45 7.11 -5.21
N LEU A 64 9.27 7.14 -6.26
CA LEU A 64 9.73 5.91 -6.93
C LEU A 64 10.60 5.08 -6.00
N GLN A 65 11.51 5.72 -5.26
CA GLN A 65 12.36 5.05 -4.27
C GLN A 65 11.55 4.39 -3.16
N LEU A 66 10.50 5.06 -2.65
CA LEU A 66 9.61 4.50 -1.63
C LEU A 66 8.86 3.26 -2.15
N ILE A 67 8.35 3.29 -3.39
CA ILE A 67 7.64 2.15 -3.97
C ILE A 67 8.57 0.95 -4.11
N ASP A 68 9.80 1.17 -4.58
CA ASP A 68 10.82 0.12 -4.68
C ASP A 68 11.19 -0.44 -3.30
N ALA A 69 11.42 0.43 -2.31
CA ALA A 69 11.72 0.02 -0.93
C ALA A 69 10.60 -0.80 -0.30
N VAL A 70 9.33 -0.41 -0.50
CA VAL A 70 8.19 -1.20 -0.04
C VAL A 70 8.21 -2.56 -0.70
N LYS A 71 8.27 -2.64 -2.05
CA LYS A 71 8.21 -3.91 -2.78
C LYS A 71 9.33 -4.86 -2.40
N THR A 72 10.55 -4.35 -2.27
CA THR A 72 11.74 -5.15 -1.93
C THR A 72 11.78 -5.59 -0.47
N SER A 73 11.07 -4.89 0.42
CA SER A 73 10.99 -5.24 1.85
C SER A 73 10.01 -6.36 2.19
N LEU A 74 9.06 -6.68 1.30
CA LEU A 74 8.04 -7.70 1.53
C LEU A 74 8.67 -9.09 1.46
N ASP A 75 8.65 -9.80 2.58
CA ASP A 75 9.07 -11.20 2.62
C ASP A 75 7.93 -12.15 2.20
N GLU A 76 8.23 -13.45 2.17
CA GLU A 76 7.25 -14.46 1.75
C GLU A 76 6.04 -14.56 2.69
N ASN A 77 6.21 -14.26 3.98
CA ASN A 77 5.09 -14.24 4.92
C ASN A 77 4.21 -13.01 4.67
N ASP A 78 4.80 -11.85 4.41
CA ASP A 78 4.08 -10.62 4.06
C ASP A 78 3.22 -10.83 2.81
N LYS A 79 3.83 -11.38 1.75
CA LYS A 79 3.16 -11.69 0.49
C LYS A 79 2.03 -12.71 0.71
N ALA A 80 2.30 -13.79 1.43
CA ALA A 80 1.31 -14.82 1.74
C ALA A 80 0.12 -14.25 2.52
N PHE A 81 0.38 -13.41 3.53
CA PHE A 81 -0.68 -12.76 4.30
C PHE A 81 -1.55 -11.87 3.42
N LEU A 82 -0.95 -10.99 2.61
CA LEU A 82 -1.70 -10.11 1.72
C LEU A 82 -2.56 -10.89 0.72
N LEU A 83 -2.04 -11.96 0.12
CA LEU A 83 -2.80 -12.83 -0.77
C LEU A 83 -3.94 -13.54 -0.04
N SER A 84 -3.67 -14.12 1.13
CA SER A 84 -4.67 -14.83 1.93
C SER A 84 -5.85 -13.92 2.34
N LEU A 85 -5.54 -12.68 2.75
CA LEU A 85 -6.53 -11.67 3.09
C LEU A 85 -7.36 -11.25 1.87
N ASN A 86 -6.72 -10.97 0.74
CA ASN A 86 -7.42 -10.59 -0.49
C ASN A 86 -8.21 -11.77 -1.12
N ARG A 87 -7.92 -13.00 -0.71
CA ARG A 87 -8.70 -14.21 -1.04
C ARG A 87 -9.86 -14.48 -0.08
N LEU A 88 -10.06 -13.63 0.95
CA LEU A 88 -11.02 -13.80 2.04
C LEU A 88 -10.77 -15.05 2.91
N ALA A 89 -9.51 -15.51 2.95
CA ALA A 89 -9.07 -16.61 3.80
C ALA A 89 -7.75 -16.22 4.52
N PRO A 90 -7.72 -15.12 5.29
CA PRO A 90 -6.52 -14.61 5.92
C PRO A 90 -5.89 -15.62 6.89
N ASP A 91 -4.57 -15.76 6.83
CA ASP A 91 -3.80 -16.49 7.83
C ASP A 91 -3.37 -15.56 8.98
N TRP A 92 -4.14 -15.58 10.06
CA TRP A 92 -3.90 -14.74 11.24
C TRP A 92 -2.70 -15.16 12.09
N SER A 93 -2.05 -16.29 11.76
CA SER A 93 -0.79 -16.67 12.43
C SER A 93 0.40 -15.82 11.99
N ILE A 94 0.27 -15.14 10.83
CA ILE A 94 1.29 -14.23 10.30
C ILE A 94 1.14 -12.84 10.93
N TYR A 95 -0.06 -12.28 10.86
CA TYR A 95 -0.42 -10.99 11.45
C TYR A 95 -1.75 -11.11 12.18
N ASP A 96 -1.81 -10.70 13.44
CA ASP A 96 -2.97 -10.83 14.32
C ASP A 96 -3.96 -9.66 14.20
N TYR A 97 -4.14 -9.12 12.99
CA TYR A 97 -4.97 -7.94 12.75
C TYR A 97 -6.49 -8.21 12.73
N GLN A 98 -6.91 -9.44 13.04
CA GLN A 98 -8.30 -9.89 12.91
C GLN A 98 -9.29 -9.09 13.75
N ASP A 99 -8.85 -8.53 14.87
CA ASP A 99 -9.75 -7.87 15.84
C ASP A 99 -10.00 -6.40 15.56
N PHE A 100 -9.20 -5.78 14.69
CA PHE A 100 -9.33 -4.36 14.36
C PHE A 100 -10.59 -4.09 13.51
N PRO A 101 -11.44 -3.10 13.90
CA PRO A 101 -12.65 -2.77 13.15
C PRO A 101 -12.41 -2.42 11.68
N SER A 102 -11.29 -1.75 11.37
CA SER A 102 -10.92 -1.39 9.99
C SER A 102 -10.66 -2.62 9.12
N VAL A 103 -10.00 -3.64 9.67
CA VAL A 103 -9.69 -4.89 8.95
C VAL A 103 -10.97 -5.72 8.76
N LYS A 104 -11.83 -5.80 9.78
CA LYS A 104 -13.17 -6.40 9.66
C LYS A 104 -13.99 -5.71 8.56
N TRP A 105 -13.92 -4.38 8.49
CA TRP A 105 -14.60 -3.59 7.47
C TRP A 105 -14.05 -3.85 6.06
N LYS A 106 -12.72 -3.94 5.91
CA LYS A 106 -12.07 -4.31 4.65
C LYS A 106 -12.55 -5.66 4.14
N LEU A 107 -12.54 -6.70 4.99
CA LEU A 107 -13.00 -8.04 4.63
C LEU A 107 -14.49 -8.07 4.25
N LEU A 108 -15.33 -7.35 5.00
CA LEU A 108 -16.76 -7.22 4.69
C LEU A 108 -16.99 -6.59 3.31
N ASN A 109 -16.26 -5.51 3.00
CA ASN A 109 -16.38 -4.84 1.70
C ASN A 109 -15.83 -5.68 0.56
N LEU A 110 -14.73 -6.39 0.79
CA LEU A 110 -14.14 -7.29 -0.20
C LEU A 110 -15.06 -8.48 -0.50
N ASP A 111 -15.71 -9.07 0.51
CA ASP A 111 -16.70 -10.14 0.33
C ASP A 111 -17.93 -9.67 -0.46
N LYS A 112 -18.46 -8.49 -0.13
CA LYS A 112 -19.53 -7.85 -0.91
C LYS A 112 -19.10 -7.57 -2.34
N PHE A 113 -17.88 -7.06 -2.53
CA PHE A 113 -17.33 -6.75 -3.84
C PHE A 113 -17.19 -8.01 -4.70
N LYS A 114 -16.64 -9.10 -4.14
CA LYS A 114 -16.55 -10.41 -4.81
C LYS A 114 -17.92 -10.93 -5.26
N LYS A 115 -18.95 -10.79 -4.42
CA LYS A 115 -20.32 -11.23 -4.74
C LYS A 115 -20.97 -10.40 -5.85
N ASN A 116 -20.68 -9.09 -5.89
CA ASN A 116 -21.30 -8.16 -6.83
C ASN A 116 -20.56 -8.08 -8.18
N ASN A 117 -19.24 -8.26 -8.19
CA ASN A 117 -18.37 -8.05 -9.36
C ASN A 117 -17.27 -9.10 -9.42
N LEU A 118 -17.64 -10.37 -9.62
CA LEU A 118 -16.69 -11.49 -9.55
C LEU A 118 -15.54 -11.37 -10.55
N ASP A 119 -15.82 -10.96 -11.79
CA ASP A 119 -14.79 -10.84 -12.85
C ASP A 119 -13.73 -9.79 -12.48
N VAL A 120 -14.17 -8.62 -12.02
CA VAL A 120 -13.27 -7.54 -11.59
C VAL A 120 -12.49 -7.97 -10.34
N TYR A 121 -13.12 -8.67 -9.40
CA TYR A 121 -12.42 -9.23 -8.24
C TYR A 121 -11.31 -10.20 -8.66
N GLN A 122 -11.54 -11.10 -9.62
CA GLN A 122 -10.52 -12.03 -10.11
C GLN A 122 -9.38 -11.30 -10.83
N GLN A 123 -9.71 -10.29 -11.62
CA GLN A 123 -8.70 -9.43 -12.26
C GLN A 123 -7.81 -8.75 -11.22
N GLN A 124 -8.40 -8.08 -10.22
CA GLN A 124 -7.63 -7.40 -9.16
C GLN A 124 -6.79 -8.36 -8.33
N LEU A 125 -7.26 -9.60 -8.12
CA LEU A 125 -6.49 -10.62 -7.44
C LEU A 125 -5.29 -11.08 -8.29
N THR A 126 -5.47 -11.21 -9.60
CA THR A 126 -4.39 -11.56 -10.54
C THR A 126 -3.33 -10.46 -10.60
N GLU A 127 -3.75 -9.19 -10.67
CA GLU A 127 -2.84 -8.04 -10.63
C GLU A 127 -2.05 -7.99 -9.32
N LEU A 128 -2.69 -8.29 -8.19
CA LEU A 128 -2.00 -8.40 -6.91
C LEU A 128 -0.99 -9.54 -6.90
N GLU A 129 -1.34 -10.72 -7.43
CA GLU A 129 -0.43 -11.85 -7.54
C GLU A 129 0.80 -11.50 -8.41
N ASP A 130 0.60 -10.83 -9.53
CA ASP A 130 1.70 -10.40 -10.41
C ASP A 130 2.63 -9.38 -9.72
N ILE A 131 2.09 -8.48 -8.89
CA ILE A 131 2.89 -7.52 -8.12
C ILE A 131 3.71 -8.20 -7.00
N LEU A 132 3.19 -9.27 -6.41
CA LEU A 132 3.80 -9.95 -5.27
C LEU A 132 4.74 -11.11 -5.68
N ARG A 133 4.83 -11.44 -6.98
CA ARG A 133 5.74 -12.44 -7.52
C ARG A 133 7.21 -12.08 -7.33
#